data_AF-A0A6G2IL82-F1
#
_entry.id   AF-A0A6G2IL82-F1
#
_cell.length_a   1.000
_cell.length_b   1.000
_cell.length_c   1.000
_cell.angle_alpha   90.00
_cell.angle_beta   90.00
_cell.angle_gamma   90.00
#
_symmetry.space_group_name_H-M   'P 1'
#
loop_
_entity.id
_entity.type
_entity.pdbx_description
1 polymer ?
#
loop_
_entity_poly.entity_id
_entity_poly.type
_entity_poly.pdbx_seq_one_letter_code
_entity_poly.pdbx_strand_id
1 'polypeptide(L)'
;MAALLPEWSRAVEVFGDLPLSGARPVELRLLAPGAVDGRPREFATGRACARRALEALGVAEPGPVLREPGGAPWWPPGVRGSITHCPGYRAAAVADADDALALGSTRSGCDGCPPVRRRP
;
A
#
# COMPACT_ATOMS: atom_id res chain seq x y z
N MET A 1 -6.00 7.70 7.21
CA MET A 1 -6.88 7.09 6.19
C MET A 1 -7.87 6.08 6.78
N ALA A 2 -7.52 5.34 7.83
CA ALA A 2 -8.41 4.33 8.42
C ALA A 2 -9.80 4.84 8.86
N ALA A 3 -9.94 6.12 9.24
CA ALA A 3 -11.20 6.70 9.71
C ALA A 3 -12.24 7.01 8.60
N LEU A 4 -11.84 6.92 7.31
CA LEU A 4 -12.72 7.22 6.17
C LEU A 4 -13.26 5.96 5.49
N LEU A 5 -12.86 4.79 5.96
CA LEU A 5 -13.15 3.55 5.30
C LEU A 5 -14.12 2.71 6.15
N PRO A 6 -15.11 2.07 5.51
CA PRO A 6 -16.11 1.26 6.20
C PRO A 6 -15.49 0.03 6.88
N GLU A 7 -16.16 -0.51 7.89
CA GLU A 7 -15.63 -1.58 8.77
C GLU A 7 -15.28 -2.88 8.05
N TRP A 8 -15.87 -3.12 6.87
CA TRP A 8 -15.57 -4.26 6.00
C TRP A 8 -14.23 -4.13 5.26
N SER A 9 -13.59 -2.96 5.32
CA SER A 9 -12.29 -2.72 4.69
C SER A 9 -11.15 -2.70 5.71
N ARG A 10 -9.94 -2.92 5.23
CA ARG A 10 -8.70 -2.84 6.03
C ARG A 10 -7.78 -1.85 5.37
N ALA A 11 -7.38 -0.83 6.12
CA ALA A 11 -6.36 0.12 5.69
C ALA A 11 -5.15 0.08 6.60
N VAL A 12 -3.99 0.11 5.98
CA VAL A 12 -2.71 0.25 6.65
C VAL A 12 -2.02 1.48 6.09
N GLU A 13 -1.63 2.38 7.00
CA GLU A 13 -0.91 3.60 6.67
C GLU A 13 0.42 3.67 7.41
N VAL A 14 1.45 4.14 6.71
CA VAL A 14 2.79 4.36 7.21
C VAL A 14 3.20 5.77 6.85
N PHE A 15 3.64 6.51 7.86
CA PHE A 15 4.23 7.82 7.69
C PHE A 15 5.75 7.65 7.58
N GLY A 16 6.34 8.11 6.48
CA GLY A 16 7.75 7.91 6.14
C GLY A 16 8.01 6.63 5.33
N ASP A 17 9.28 6.22 5.30
CA ASP A 17 9.78 5.11 4.49
C ASP A 17 10.27 3.97 5.38
N LEU A 18 9.81 2.75 5.07
CA LEU A 18 10.32 1.53 5.69
C LEU A 18 11.69 1.17 5.11
N PRO A 19 12.54 0.49 5.89
CA PRO A 19 13.82 0.00 5.39
C PRO A 19 13.62 -1.02 4.26
N LEU A 20 14.47 -0.95 3.24
CA LEU A 20 14.43 -1.85 2.08
C LEU A 20 14.68 -3.32 2.43
N SER A 21 15.21 -3.61 3.62
CA SER A 21 15.38 -4.97 4.12
C SER A 21 14.06 -5.76 4.21
N GLY A 22 12.93 -5.08 4.35
CA GLY A 22 11.59 -5.70 4.34
C GLY A 22 10.94 -5.82 2.96
N ALA A 23 11.60 -5.33 1.90
CA ALA A 23 11.08 -5.38 0.54
C ALA A 23 11.28 -6.78 -0.07
N ARG A 24 10.33 -7.25 -0.89
CA ARG A 24 10.52 -8.50 -1.63
C ARG A 24 11.35 -8.23 -2.89
N PRO A 25 12.42 -9.00 -3.17
CA PRO A 25 13.26 -8.77 -4.35
C PRO A 25 12.50 -8.79 -5.67
N VAL A 26 11.45 -9.62 -5.78
CA VAL A 26 10.58 -9.68 -6.96
C VAL A 26 9.75 -8.40 -7.16
N GLU A 27 9.36 -7.72 -6.08
CA GLU A 27 8.65 -6.44 -6.16
C GLU A 27 9.61 -5.32 -6.60
N LEU A 28 10.85 -5.32 -6.10
CA LEU A 28 11.86 -4.33 -6.49
C LEU A 28 12.21 -4.39 -7.98
N ARG A 29 12.07 -5.55 -8.63
CA ARG A 29 12.25 -5.69 -10.09
C ARG A 29 11.19 -4.96 -10.92
N LEU A 30 10.07 -4.57 -10.31
CA LEU A 30 9.01 -3.80 -10.97
C LEU A 30 9.33 -2.30 -11.03
N LEU A 31 10.38 -1.84 -10.35
CA LEU A 31 10.88 -0.47 -10.47
C LEU A 31 11.53 -0.30 -11.83
N ALA A 32 11.21 0.81 -12.52
CA ALA A 32 11.87 1.16 -13.75
C ALA A 32 13.40 1.32 -13.51
N PRO A 33 14.26 0.87 -14.44
CA PRO A 33 15.68 1.13 -14.38
C PRO A 33 15.93 2.64 -14.25
N GLY A 34 16.71 3.07 -13.27
CA GLY A 34 16.98 4.50 -13.03
C GLY A 34 15.94 5.22 -12.14
N ALA A 35 15.11 4.48 -11.39
CA ALA A 35 14.30 5.08 -10.33
C ALA A 35 15.19 5.83 -9.33
N VAL A 36 15.16 7.16 -9.41
CA VAL A 36 15.91 8.11 -8.58
C VAL A 36 15.79 7.83 -7.08
N ASP A 37 16.79 8.29 -6.33
CA ASP A 37 16.95 8.07 -4.90
C ASP A 37 15.66 8.31 -4.10
N GLY A 38 15.34 7.38 -3.21
CA GLY A 38 14.12 7.41 -2.40
C GLY A 38 12.96 6.60 -3.00
N ARG A 39 12.77 6.61 -4.32
CA ARG A 39 11.66 5.94 -5.01
C ARG A 39 11.57 4.42 -4.76
N PRO A 40 12.68 3.67 -4.60
CA PRO A 40 12.61 2.28 -4.17
C PRO A 40 12.03 2.09 -2.77
N ARG A 41 12.31 3.01 -1.84
CA ARG A 41 11.79 2.94 -0.47
C ARG A 41 10.31 3.25 -0.42
N GLU A 42 9.85 4.23 -1.19
CA GLU A 42 8.43 4.56 -1.30
C GLU A 42 7.63 3.38 -1.86
N PHE A 43 8.16 2.78 -2.93
CA PHE A 43 7.54 1.63 -3.58
C PHE A 43 7.49 0.42 -2.65
N ALA A 44 8.61 0.08 -2.01
CA ALA A 44 8.67 -1.00 -1.03
C ALA A 44 7.72 -0.75 0.16
N THR A 45 7.63 0.49 0.63
CA THR A 45 6.75 0.86 1.75
C THR A 45 5.28 0.71 1.36
N GLY A 46 4.87 1.20 0.18
CA GLY A 46 3.51 1.03 -0.31
C GLY A 46 3.12 -0.44 -0.48
N ARG A 47 4.05 -1.27 -0.96
CA ARG A 47 3.86 -2.73 -1.09
C ARG A 47 3.81 -3.44 0.26
N ALA A 48 4.61 -3.01 1.23
CA ALA A 48 4.53 -3.50 2.59
C ALA A 48 3.18 -3.14 3.25
N CYS A 49 2.66 -1.92 3.04
CA CYS A 49 1.32 -1.54 3.49
C CYS A 49 0.26 -2.44 2.86
N ALA A 50 0.35 -2.72 1.56
CA ALA A 50 -0.60 -3.61 0.88
C ALA A 50 -0.60 -5.02 1.48
N ARG A 51 0.59 -5.61 1.70
CA ARG A 51 0.70 -6.94 2.33
C ARG A 51 0.12 -6.97 3.74
N ARG A 52 0.44 -5.97 4.56
CA ARG A 52 -0.13 -5.84 5.92
C ARG A 52 -1.65 -5.66 5.91
N ALA A 53 -2.17 -4.94 4.92
CA ALA A 53 -3.61 -4.78 4.77
C ALA A 53 -4.29 -6.11 4.38
N LEU A 54 -3.65 -6.92 3.53
CA LEU A 54 -4.09 -8.29 3.20
C LEU A 54 -4.03 -9.22 4.42
N GLU A 55 -2.96 -9.17 5.21
CA GLU A 55 -2.86 -9.91 6.48
C GLU A 55 -4.01 -9.54 7.42
N ALA A 56 -4.32 -8.24 7.55
CA ALA A 56 -5.42 -7.75 8.38
C ALA A 56 -6.82 -8.12 7.84
N LEU A 57 -6.94 -8.42 6.54
CA LEU A 57 -8.17 -8.92 5.91
C LEU A 57 -8.35 -10.42 6.13
N GLY A 58 -7.31 -11.14 6.57
CA GLY A 58 -7.35 -12.59 6.82
C GLY A 58 -6.62 -13.44 5.76
N VAL A 59 -5.86 -12.81 4.85
CA VAL A 59 -4.97 -13.54 3.94
C VAL A 59 -3.75 -14.00 4.72
N ALA A 60 -3.68 -15.31 5.02
CA ALA A 60 -2.64 -15.88 5.88
C ALA A 60 -1.22 -15.72 5.34
N GLU A 61 -1.03 -15.77 4.02
CA GLU A 61 0.28 -15.60 3.36
C GLU A 61 0.13 -14.70 2.12
N PRO A 62 0.12 -13.37 2.28
CA PRO A 62 0.07 -12.48 1.14
C PRO A 62 1.38 -12.55 0.36
N GLY A 63 1.29 -13.12 -0.84
CA GLY A 63 2.38 -13.14 -1.81
C GLY A 63 2.85 -11.75 -2.23
N PRO A 64 3.87 -11.67 -3.10
CA PRO A 64 4.35 -10.39 -3.60
C PRO A 64 3.24 -9.65 -4.37
N VAL A 65 3.06 -8.35 -4.10
CA VAL A 65 2.06 -7.53 -4.79
C VAL A 65 2.65 -7.05 -6.11
N LEU A 66 2.41 -7.83 -7.16
CA LEU A 66 2.94 -7.60 -8.51
C LEU A 66 2.21 -6.46 -9.24
N ARG A 67 2.63 -6.16 -10.47
CA ARG A 67 1.92 -5.26 -11.39
C ARG A 67 1.24 -6.09 -12.46
N GLU A 68 -0.03 -5.79 -12.72
CA GLU A 68 -0.73 -6.28 -13.89
C GLU A 68 -0.21 -5.59 -15.16
N PRO A 69 -0.47 -6.15 -16.36
CA PRO A 69 -0.09 -5.53 -17.63
C PRO A 69 -0.60 -4.09 -17.81
N GLY A 70 -1.70 -3.71 -17.13
CA GLY A 70 -2.25 -2.35 -17.10
C GLY A 70 -1.61 -1.41 -16.07
N GLY A 71 -0.58 -1.84 -15.34
CA GLY A 71 0.11 -1.04 -14.31
C GLY A 71 -0.56 -1.01 -12.94
N ALA A 72 -1.76 -1.58 -12.80
CA ALA A 72 -2.45 -1.74 -11.53
C ALA A 72 -1.75 -2.78 -10.63
N PRO A 73 -1.81 -2.66 -9.29
CA PRO A 73 -1.36 -3.70 -8.38
C PRO A 73 -2.19 -4.98 -8.58
N TRP A 74 -1.52 -6.13 -8.64
CA TRP A 74 -2.21 -7.42 -8.66
C TRP A 74 -2.70 -7.77 -7.25
N TRP A 75 -3.99 -8.08 -7.12
CA TRP A 75 -4.62 -8.51 -5.88
C TRP A 75 -5.01 -9.98 -5.96
N PRO A 76 -4.97 -10.73 -4.84
CA PRO A 76 -5.41 -12.11 -4.83
C PRO A 76 -6.91 -12.24 -5.16
N PRO A 77 -7.37 -13.41 -5.64
CA PRO A 77 -8.78 -13.64 -5.94
C PRO A 77 -9.67 -13.32 -4.75
N GLY A 78 -10.81 -12.67 -5.00
CA GLY A 78 -11.74 -12.25 -3.95
C GLY A 78 -11.32 -10.99 -3.18
N VAL A 79 -10.20 -10.35 -3.54
CA VAL A 79 -9.76 -9.11 -2.89
C VAL A 79 -9.66 -7.98 -3.89
N ARG A 80 -10.12 -6.80 -3.49
CA ARG A 80 -9.84 -5.54 -4.18
C ARG A 80 -9.02 -4.64 -3.28
N GLY A 81 -8.20 -3.80 -3.89
CA GLY A 81 -7.40 -2.85 -3.12
C GLY A 81 -6.89 -1.66 -3.92
N SER A 82 -6.36 -0.71 -3.17
CA SER A 82 -5.77 0.52 -3.66
C SER A 82 -4.49 0.80 -2.89
N ILE A 83 -3.47 1.31 -3.57
CA ILE A 83 -2.23 1.78 -2.95
C ILE A 83 -2.09 3.24 -3.29
N THR A 84 -1.96 4.08 -2.28
CA THR A 84 -1.72 5.52 -2.42
C THR A 84 -0.39 5.90 -1.80
N HIS A 85 0.26 6.89 -2.40
CA HIS A 85 1.48 7.47 -1.88
C HIS A 85 1.37 8.99 -2.01
N CYS A 86 1.77 9.67 -0.95
CA CYS A 86 2.01 11.10 -0.91
C CYS A 86 3.43 11.30 -0.35
N PRO A 87 4.05 12.47 -0.57
CA PRO A 87 5.32 12.78 0.09
C PRO A 87 5.22 12.57 1.61
N GLY A 88 6.06 11.69 2.16
CA GLY A 88 6.07 11.36 3.59
C GLY A 88 4.91 10.47 4.09
N TYR A 89 4.03 9.97 3.22
CA TYR A 89 2.89 9.15 3.62
C TYR A 89 2.56 8.07 2.59
N ARG A 90 2.43 6.83 3.04
CA ARG A 90 2.11 5.69 2.16
C ARG A 90 1.02 4.86 2.81
N ALA A 91 0.00 4.53 2.04
CA ALA A 91 -1.08 3.71 2.55
C ALA A 91 -1.61 2.74 1.51
N ALA A 92 -2.17 1.65 2.00
CA ALA A 92 -2.92 0.71 1.19
C ALA A 92 -4.23 0.38 1.89
N ALA A 93 -5.30 0.27 1.09
CA ALA A 93 -6.61 -0.16 1.55
C ALA A 93 -7.01 -1.39 0.73
N VAL A 94 -7.51 -2.42 1.41
CA VAL A 94 -8.05 -3.64 0.80
C VAL A 94 -9.43 -3.95 1.38
N ALA A 95 -10.24 -4.65 0.60
CA ALA A 95 -11.53 -5.18 1.02
C ALA A 95 -11.84 -6.44 0.22
N ASP A 96 -12.81 -7.21 0.71
CA ASP A 96 -13.40 -8.29 -0.06
C ASP A 96 -14.02 -7.75 -1.36
N ALA A 97 -13.90 -8.50 -2.44
CA ALA A 97 -14.43 -8.13 -3.74
C ALA A 97 -15.95 -8.11 -3.79
N ASP A 98 -16.63 -8.83 -2.88
CA ASP A 98 -18.07 -8.85 -2.73
C ASP A 98 -18.57 -7.61 -1.96
N ASP A 99 -17.76 -7.06 -1.05
CA ASP A 99 -18.08 -5.86 -0.26
C ASP A 99 -17.70 -4.54 -0.98
N ALA A 100 -16.89 -4.60 -2.04
CA ALA A 100 -16.40 -3.42 -2.75
C ALA A 100 -16.41 -3.55 -4.29
N LEU A 101 -17.15 -2.67 -4.99
CA LEU A 101 -17.12 -2.56 -6.45
C LEU A 101 -15.86 -1.83 -6.99
N ALA A 102 -15.29 -0.89 -6.23
CA ALA A 102 -14.00 -0.26 -6.56
C ALA A 102 -13.42 0.43 -5.32
N LEU A 103 -12.12 0.26 -5.05
CA LEU A 103 -11.40 1.02 -4.04
C LEU A 103 -10.48 2.04 -4.71
N GLY A 104 -10.87 3.30 -4.66
CA GLY A 104 -10.06 4.44 -5.08
C GLY A 104 -9.62 5.23 -3.85
N SER A 105 -8.31 5.41 -3.67
CA SER A 105 -7.80 6.30 -2.63
C SER A 105 -7.00 7.44 -3.23
N THR A 106 -7.64 8.60 -3.35
CA THR A 106 -6.97 9.86 -3.70
C THR A 106 -7.00 10.78 -2.49
N ARG A 107 -5.84 11.28 -2.05
CA ARG A 107 -5.76 12.36 -1.07
C ARG A 107 -5.22 13.59 -1.79
N SER A 108 -6.11 14.51 -2.14
CA SER A 108 -5.71 15.83 -2.62
C SER A 108 -5.49 16.74 -1.40
N GLY A 109 -4.32 17.37 -1.30
CA GLY A 109 -3.96 18.29 -0.21
C GLY A 109 -2.91 17.71 0.75
N CYS A 110 -1.64 18.00 0.50
CA CYS A 110 -0.52 17.65 1.39
C CYS A 110 0.36 18.87 1.70
N ASP A 111 -0.22 20.01 2.06
CA ASP A 111 0.52 21.04 2.80
C ASP A 111 0.46 20.69 4.30
N GLY A 112 1.61 20.36 4.89
CA GLY A 112 1.76 20.14 6.33
C GLY A 112 1.41 18.73 6.82
N CYS A 113 2.35 17.79 6.71
CA CYS A 113 2.26 16.54 7.47
C CYS A 113 2.95 16.73 8.85
N PRO A 114 2.24 16.60 9.98
CA PRO A 114 2.87 16.67 11.30
C PRO A 114 3.76 15.44 11.55
N PRO A 115 4.82 15.56 12.38
CA PRO A 115 5.76 14.47 12.61
C PRO A 115 5.11 13.25 13.27
N VAL A 116 5.50 12.08 12.78
CA VAL A 116 5.06 10.74 13.15
C VAL A 116 5.02 10.54 14.67
N ARG A 117 3.82 10.48 15.25
CA ARG A 117 3.63 9.88 16.58
C ARG A 117 3.52 8.37 16.41
N ARG A 118 4.59 7.64 16.77
CA ARG A 118 4.53 6.20 17.01
C ARG A 118 3.58 5.99 18.20
N ARG A 119 2.51 5.20 18.02
CA ARG A 119 1.72 4.72 19.16
C ARG A 119 2.57 3.68 19.92
N PRO A 120 2.52 3.69 21.27
CA PRO A 120 3.26 2.77 22.12
C PRO A 120 2.80 1.32 21.97
#